data_AF-A0A2I0K2Z9-F1
#
_entry.id   AF-A0A2I0K2Z9-F1
#
_cell.length_a   1.000
_cell.length_b   1.000
_cell.length_c   1.000
_cell.angle_alpha   90.00
_cell.angle_beta   90.00
_cell.angle_gamma   90.00
#
_symmetry.space_group_name_H-M   'P 1'
#
loop_
_entity.id
_entity.type
_entity.pdbx_description
1 polymer ?
#
loop_
_entity_poly.entity_id
_entity_poly.type
_entity_poly.pdbx_seq_one_letter_code
_entity_poly.pdbx_strand_id
1 'polypeptide(L)'
;MGKIDPTRMWKVGERVRSRRPAGHLGPLYPFTAGVFVALMMAQIEILRKKGHSYSEIINESVIESVDSLNPFMHARGVSFMVDNCSTTARLGSRKWAPRFDYILTQQALVAVDNGTPISQDLISNFLSDPVHKAIEVCSQLRPTVDISVPPETDFVRPS
;
A
#
# COMPACT_ATOMS: atom_id res chain seq x y z
N MET A 1 21.91 -3.47 -5.63
CA MET A 1 20.77 -4.17 -4.97
C MET A 1 20.18 -5.15 -5.97
N GLY A 2 19.88 -6.39 -5.57
CA GLY A 2 19.29 -7.39 -6.48
C GLY A 2 17.84 -7.07 -6.88
N LYS A 3 17.35 -7.75 -7.93
CA LYS A 3 15.96 -7.67 -8.40
C LYS A 3 15.02 -8.30 -7.38
N ILE A 4 13.87 -7.66 -7.12
CA ILE A 4 12.85 -8.12 -6.16
C ILE A 4 11.60 -8.70 -6.82
N ASP A 5 11.51 -8.60 -8.14
CA ASP A 5 10.42 -9.08 -8.98
C ASP A 5 10.71 -10.31 -9.88
N PRO A 6 11.82 -11.09 -9.76
CA PRO A 6 11.99 -12.29 -10.57
C PRO A 6 11.20 -13.51 -10.04
N THR A 7 10.57 -13.40 -8.87
CA THR A 7 9.89 -14.52 -8.19
C THR A 7 8.51 -14.84 -8.78
N ARG A 8 7.95 -15.99 -8.37
CA ARG A 8 6.75 -16.60 -8.95
C ARG A 8 5.59 -15.62 -9.16
N MET A 9 5.18 -14.88 -8.12
CA MET A 9 3.99 -14.01 -8.19
C MET A 9 4.15 -12.86 -9.18
N TRP A 10 5.37 -12.35 -9.36
CA TRP A 10 5.63 -11.23 -10.26
C TRP A 10 5.64 -11.68 -11.72
N LYS A 11 6.11 -12.91 -12.00
CA LYS A 11 5.94 -13.57 -13.30
C LYS A 11 4.49 -13.89 -13.63
N VAL A 12 3.67 -14.23 -12.63
CA VAL A 12 2.21 -14.29 -12.81
C VAL A 12 1.65 -12.90 -13.13
N GLY A 13 2.09 -11.86 -12.41
CA GLY A 13 1.68 -10.48 -12.64
C GLY A 13 1.97 -9.97 -14.06
N GLU A 14 3.12 -10.33 -14.65
CA GLU A 14 3.43 -10.04 -16.07
C GLU A 14 2.37 -10.62 -17.01
N ARG A 15 1.96 -11.88 -16.80
CA ARG A 15 0.92 -12.54 -17.61
C ARG A 15 -0.48 -11.97 -17.40
N VAL A 16 -0.80 -11.54 -16.17
CA VAL A 16 -2.07 -10.86 -15.88
C VAL A 16 -2.12 -9.52 -16.62
N ARG A 17 -1.05 -8.73 -16.54
CA ARG A 17 -0.99 -7.41 -17.18
C ARG A 17 -0.99 -7.47 -18.71
N SER A 18 -0.39 -8.49 -19.33
CA SER A 18 -0.39 -8.63 -20.80
C SER A 18 -1.77 -8.87 -21.41
N ARG A 19 -2.75 -9.25 -20.59
CA ARG A 19 -4.15 -9.49 -21.00
C ARG A 19 -5.12 -8.48 -20.38
N ARG A 20 -4.62 -7.53 -19.58
CA ARG A 20 -5.45 -6.59 -18.84
C ARG A 20 -5.90 -5.47 -19.78
N PRO A 21 -7.22 -5.19 -19.91
CA PRO A 21 -7.68 -4.07 -20.70
C PRO A 21 -7.26 -2.73 -20.07
N ALA A 22 -7.13 -1.69 -20.89
CA ALA A 22 -6.85 -0.33 -20.41
C ALA A 22 -7.96 0.13 -19.45
N GLY A 23 -7.59 0.85 -18.39
CA GLY A 23 -8.53 1.33 -17.37
C GLY A 23 -9.06 0.26 -16.39
N HIS A 24 -8.61 -0.99 -16.48
CA HIS A 24 -9.04 -2.05 -15.56
C HIS A 24 -8.55 -1.80 -14.13
N LEU A 25 -9.48 -1.71 -13.18
CA LEU A 25 -9.22 -1.42 -11.77
C LEU A 25 -8.92 -2.65 -10.90
N GLY A 26 -9.25 -3.85 -11.39
CA GLY A 26 -9.14 -5.09 -10.62
C GLY A 26 -10.33 -5.35 -9.70
N PRO A 27 -10.40 -6.56 -9.11
CA PRO A 27 -11.47 -6.93 -8.18
C PRO A 27 -11.24 -6.35 -6.78
N LEU A 28 -12.31 -6.05 -6.06
CA LEU A 28 -12.27 -5.73 -4.63
C LEU A 28 -12.44 -7.01 -3.80
N TYR A 29 -11.34 -7.57 -3.30
CA TYR A 29 -11.38 -8.75 -2.44
C TYR A 29 -11.45 -8.36 -0.95
N PRO A 30 -12.53 -8.70 -0.21
CA PRO A 30 -12.77 -8.18 1.15
C PRO A 30 -11.64 -8.46 2.14
N PHE A 31 -11.06 -9.66 2.11
CA PHE A 31 -9.98 -10.03 3.03
C PHE A 31 -8.70 -9.22 2.77
N THR A 32 -8.34 -9.00 1.50
CA THR A 32 -7.19 -8.15 1.14
C THR A 32 -7.42 -6.70 1.54
N ALA A 33 -8.63 -6.17 1.34
CA ALA A 33 -8.98 -4.83 1.81
C ALA A 33 -8.82 -4.71 3.33
N GLY A 34 -9.28 -5.71 4.10
CA GLY A 34 -9.11 -5.75 5.55
C GLY A 34 -7.64 -5.70 5.99
N VAL A 35 -6.77 -6.54 5.42
CA VAL A 35 -5.33 -6.55 5.75
C VAL A 35 -4.65 -5.22 5.39
N PHE A 36 -4.95 -4.67 4.21
CA PHE A 36 -4.35 -3.43 3.74
C PHE A 36 -4.77 -2.23 4.58
N VAL A 37 -6.06 -2.08 4.85
CA VAL A 37 -6.60 -0.97 5.67
C VAL A 37 -6.17 -1.10 7.13
N ALA A 38 -6.09 -2.31 7.68
CA ALA A 38 -5.58 -2.52 9.04
C ALA A 38 -4.13 -2.03 9.18
N LEU A 39 -3.27 -2.27 8.18
CA LEU A 39 -1.89 -1.78 8.18
C LEU A 39 -1.83 -0.25 8.07
N MET A 40 -2.67 0.35 7.22
CA MET A 40 -2.79 1.81 7.08
C MET A 40 -3.17 2.48 8.41
N MET A 41 -4.19 1.95 9.09
CA MET A 41 -4.61 2.46 10.40
C MET A 41 -3.54 2.26 11.49
N ALA A 42 -2.82 1.12 11.46
CA ALA A 42 -1.73 0.88 12.39
C ALA A 42 -0.58 1.89 12.20
N GLN A 43 -0.23 2.26 10.97
CA GLN A 43 0.77 3.29 10.70
C GLN A 43 0.32 4.67 11.20
N ILE A 44 -0.93 5.05 10.90
CA ILE A 44 -1.54 6.29 11.38
C ILE A 44 -1.44 6.39 12.91
N GLU A 45 -1.82 5.33 13.62
CA GLU A 45 -1.81 5.31 15.07
C GLU A 45 -0.39 5.40 15.66
N ILE A 46 0.59 4.73 15.04
CA ILE A 46 1.99 4.82 15.47
C ILE A 46 2.53 6.25 15.33
N LEU A 47 2.27 6.91 14.19
CA LEU A 47 2.73 8.28 13.98
C LEU A 47 1.98 9.28 14.87
N ARG A 48 0.67 9.09 15.07
CA ARG A 48 -0.14 9.88 16.01
C ARG A 48 0.43 9.80 17.42
N LYS A 49 0.73 8.60 17.91
CA LYS A 49 1.35 8.38 19.23
C LYS A 49 2.76 8.97 19.36
N LYS A 50 3.47 9.14 18.24
CA LYS A 50 4.78 9.78 18.19
C LYS A 50 4.71 11.31 18.04
N GLY A 51 3.52 11.90 18.02
CA GLY A 51 3.33 13.35 18.00
C GLY A 51 3.45 13.99 16.62
N HIS A 52 3.31 13.22 15.54
CA HIS A 52 3.27 13.76 14.19
C HIS A 52 1.96 14.52 13.91
N SER A 53 2.02 15.48 13.00
CA SER A 53 0.83 16.25 12.60
C SER A 53 -0.09 15.43 11.69
N TYR A 54 -1.39 15.74 11.67
CA TYR A 54 -2.34 15.01 10.80
C TYR A 54 -1.99 15.11 9.31
N SER A 55 -1.52 16.28 8.84
CA SER A 55 -1.14 16.45 7.43
C SER A 55 0.03 15.53 7.05
N GLU A 56 1.04 15.43 7.91
CA GLU A 56 2.16 14.52 7.71
C GLU A 56 1.72 13.06 7.77
N ILE A 57 0.93 12.69 8.78
CA ILE A 57 0.41 11.32 8.94
C ILE A 57 -0.39 10.89 7.71
N ILE A 58 -1.27 11.75 7.21
CA ILE A 58 -2.16 11.46 6.09
C ILE A 58 -1.37 11.40 4.78
N ASN A 59 -0.41 12.30 4.57
CA ASN A 59 0.45 12.24 3.39
C ASN A 59 1.25 10.93 3.35
N GLU A 60 1.95 10.61 4.44
CA GLU A 60 2.87 9.46 4.52
C GLU A 60 2.15 8.10 4.60
N SER A 61 0.92 8.07 5.12
CA SER A 61 0.20 6.81 5.37
C SER A 61 -0.95 6.56 4.41
N VAL A 62 -1.44 7.59 3.71
CA VAL A 62 -2.61 7.49 2.83
C VAL A 62 -2.31 8.04 1.45
N ILE A 63 -2.13 9.35 1.32
CA ILE A 63 -2.09 10.05 0.01
C ILE A 63 -0.92 9.57 -0.84
N GLU A 64 0.30 9.52 -0.31
CA GLU A 64 1.45 9.08 -1.09
C GLU A 64 1.29 7.62 -1.57
N SER A 65 0.67 6.76 -0.75
CA SER A 65 0.39 5.39 -1.16
C SER A 65 -0.57 5.34 -2.35
N VAL A 66 -1.76 5.97 -2.24
CA VAL A 66 -2.83 5.79 -3.23
C VAL A 66 -2.68 6.68 -4.47
N ASP A 67 -2.15 7.89 -4.33
CA ASP A 67 -2.07 8.87 -5.42
C ASP A 67 -0.70 8.85 -6.13
N SER A 68 0.36 8.33 -5.50
CA SER A 68 1.72 8.33 -6.07
C SER A 68 2.28 6.93 -6.29
N LEU A 69 2.38 6.10 -5.25
CA LEU A 69 3.16 4.85 -5.30
C LEU A 69 2.40 3.67 -5.93
N ASN A 70 1.17 3.41 -5.49
CA ASN A 70 0.36 2.27 -5.96
C ASN A 70 0.10 2.28 -7.47
N PRO A 71 -0.09 3.44 -8.15
CA PRO A 71 -0.18 3.51 -9.61
C PRO A 71 1.02 2.86 -10.34
N PHE A 72 2.24 3.04 -9.84
CA PHE A 72 3.43 2.40 -10.41
C PHE A 72 3.39 0.88 -10.23
N MET A 73 2.98 0.40 -9.05
CA MET A 73 2.84 -1.04 -8.82
C MET A 73 1.76 -1.64 -9.74
N HIS A 74 0.65 -0.94 -9.93
CA HIS A 74 -0.41 -1.35 -10.84
C HIS A 74 0.08 -1.40 -12.30
N ALA A 75 0.90 -0.42 -12.72
CA ALA A 75 1.46 -0.35 -14.06
C ALA A 75 2.38 -1.54 -14.37
N ARG A 76 3.38 -1.81 -13.52
CA ARG A 76 4.47 -2.76 -13.87
C ARG A 76 4.96 -3.67 -12.73
N GLY A 77 4.28 -3.69 -11.59
CA GLY A 77 4.63 -4.54 -10.44
C GLY A 77 5.59 -3.87 -9.45
N VAL A 78 5.98 -4.62 -8.41
CA VAL A 78 6.62 -4.02 -7.21
C VAL A 78 7.95 -3.34 -7.49
N SER A 79 8.79 -3.87 -8.38
CA SER A 79 10.08 -3.24 -8.68
C SER A 79 9.87 -1.87 -9.32
N PHE A 80 8.84 -1.69 -10.15
CA PHE A 80 8.55 -0.40 -10.76
C PHE A 80 8.11 0.66 -9.75
N MET A 81 7.47 0.26 -8.65
CA MET A 81 7.20 1.17 -7.54
C MET A 81 8.46 1.42 -6.71
N VAL A 82 9.05 0.34 -6.16
CA VAL A 82 10.13 0.43 -5.17
C VAL A 82 11.42 0.99 -5.75
N ASP A 83 11.84 0.53 -6.92
CA ASP A 83 13.15 0.89 -7.49
C ASP A 83 13.18 2.26 -8.14
N ASN A 84 12.03 2.91 -8.33
CA ASN A 84 11.95 4.32 -8.71
C ASN A 84 12.11 5.28 -7.52
N CYS A 85 11.88 4.81 -6.28
CA CYS A 85 12.12 5.59 -5.07
C CYS A 85 13.62 5.82 -4.78
N SER A 86 13.92 6.56 -3.71
CA SER A 86 15.29 6.83 -3.25
C SER A 86 16.05 5.56 -2.82
N THR A 87 17.38 5.64 -2.73
CA THR A 87 18.22 4.52 -2.24
C THR A 87 17.81 4.08 -0.83
N THR A 88 17.48 5.04 0.06
CA THR A 88 17.01 4.75 1.42
C THR A 88 15.70 3.97 1.40
N ALA A 89 14.73 4.38 0.57
CA ALA A 89 13.45 3.67 0.42
C ALA A 89 13.64 2.25 -0.15
N ARG A 90 14.51 2.11 -1.15
CA ARG A 90 14.83 0.81 -1.79
C ARG A 90 15.44 -0.18 -0.82
N LEU A 91 16.37 0.28 0.03
CA LEU A 91 16.98 -0.52 1.10
C LEU A 91 15.95 -0.83 2.20
N GLY A 92 15.15 0.16 2.59
CA GLY A 92 14.09 0.02 3.58
C GLY A 92 13.08 -1.05 3.19
N SER A 93 12.52 -0.96 1.97
CA SER A 93 11.56 -1.95 1.46
C SER A 93 12.15 -3.37 1.49
N ARG A 94 13.38 -3.56 1.02
CA ARG A 94 14.07 -4.87 1.01
C ARG A 94 14.34 -5.42 2.40
N LYS A 95 14.60 -4.54 3.38
CA LYS A 95 14.87 -4.94 4.77
C LYS A 95 13.58 -5.28 5.53
N TRP A 96 12.50 -4.53 5.32
CA TRP A 96 11.31 -4.60 6.16
C TRP A 96 10.14 -5.39 5.55
N ALA A 97 10.04 -5.48 4.21
CA ALA A 97 8.95 -6.26 3.58
C ALA A 97 8.89 -7.73 4.07
N PRO A 98 10.01 -8.47 4.24
CA PRO A 98 9.96 -9.83 4.78
C PRO A 98 9.42 -9.90 6.22
N ARG A 99 9.53 -8.83 7.01
CA ARG A 99 9.04 -8.81 8.39
C ARG A 99 7.52 -8.77 8.45
N PHE A 100 6.90 -8.02 7.54
CA PHE A 100 5.43 -7.97 7.40
C PHE A 100 4.87 -9.29 6.86
N ASP A 101 5.55 -9.89 5.88
CA ASP A 101 5.19 -11.24 5.39
C ASP A 101 5.17 -12.26 6.54
N TYR A 102 6.26 -12.32 7.30
CA TYR A 102 6.40 -13.29 8.39
C TYR A 102 5.39 -13.07 9.51
N ILE A 103 5.16 -11.83 9.96
CA ILE A 103 4.22 -11.59 11.07
C ILE A 103 2.77 -11.84 10.66
N LEU A 104 2.39 -11.51 9.42
CA LEU A 104 1.05 -11.82 8.90
C LEU A 104 0.86 -13.33 8.84
N THR A 105 1.83 -14.07 8.30
CA THR A 105 1.76 -15.53 8.16
C THR A 105 1.76 -16.23 9.52
N GLN A 106 2.62 -15.81 10.44
CA GLN A 106 2.82 -16.50 11.73
C GLN A 106 1.74 -16.18 12.76
N GLN A 107 1.09 -15.01 12.67
CA GLN A 107 0.15 -14.55 13.70
C GLN A 107 -1.23 -14.25 13.11
N ALA A 108 -1.32 -13.32 12.17
CA ALA A 108 -2.63 -12.84 11.69
C ALA A 108 -3.41 -13.95 10.98
N LEU A 109 -2.78 -14.67 10.05
CA LEU A 109 -3.43 -15.76 9.31
C LEU A 109 -3.73 -16.95 10.22
N VAL A 110 -2.83 -17.28 11.15
CA VAL A 110 -3.07 -18.32 12.17
C VAL A 110 -4.28 -17.98 13.05
N ALA A 111 -4.44 -16.71 13.44
CA ALA A 111 -5.59 -16.27 14.23
C ALA A 111 -6.90 -16.42 13.45
N VAL A 112 -6.89 -16.14 12.14
CA VAL A 112 -8.03 -16.35 11.24
C VAL A 112 -8.37 -17.83 11.12
N ASP A 113 -7.37 -18.69 10.86
CA ASP A 113 -7.57 -20.14 10.72
C ASP A 113 -8.11 -20.78 12.01
N ASN A 114 -7.69 -20.26 13.17
CA ASN A 114 -8.18 -20.69 14.47
C ASN A 114 -9.57 -20.11 14.85
N GLY A 115 -10.18 -19.30 13.99
CA GLY A 115 -11.49 -18.70 14.26
C GLY A 115 -11.48 -17.74 15.45
N THR A 116 -10.37 -17.03 15.65
CA THR A 116 -10.25 -16.05 16.75
C THR A 116 -11.39 -15.03 16.67
N PRO A 117 -12.12 -14.77 17.77
CA PRO A 117 -13.23 -13.83 17.76
C PRO A 117 -12.82 -12.43 17.30
N ILE A 118 -13.71 -11.77 16.55
CA ILE A 118 -13.51 -10.40 16.10
C ILE A 118 -13.47 -9.47 17.31
N SER A 119 -12.42 -8.65 17.42
CA SER A 119 -12.36 -7.56 18.39
C SER A 119 -13.31 -6.44 17.98
N GLN A 120 -14.47 -6.36 18.64
CA GLN A 120 -15.48 -5.32 18.37
C GLN A 120 -14.94 -3.91 18.65
N ASP A 121 -14.06 -3.76 19.64
CA ASP A 121 -13.43 -2.48 19.96
C ASP A 121 -12.54 -1.99 18.81
N LEU A 122 -11.75 -2.87 18.18
CA LEU A 122 -10.94 -2.49 17.02
C LEU A 122 -11.79 -2.05 15.84
N ILE A 123 -12.92 -2.73 15.60
CA ILE A 123 -13.86 -2.35 14.54
C ILE A 123 -14.52 -1.01 14.87
N SER A 124 -15.02 -0.85 16.09
CA SER A 124 -15.65 0.39 16.54
C SER A 124 -14.69 1.57 16.42
N ASN A 125 -13.46 1.43 16.95
CA ASN A 125 -12.43 2.45 16.88
C ASN A 125 -12.06 2.78 15.43
N PHE A 126 -11.97 1.78 14.55
CA PHE A 126 -11.76 2.02 13.12
C PHE A 126 -12.89 2.87 12.54
N LEU A 127 -14.15 2.49 12.76
CA LEU A 127 -15.30 3.20 12.18
C LEU A 127 -15.45 4.64 12.70
N SER A 128 -15.02 4.90 13.94
CA SER A 128 -15.10 6.21 14.58
C SER A 128 -13.79 7.01 14.58
N ASP A 129 -12.71 6.54 13.93
CA ASP A 129 -11.41 7.22 14.03
C ASP A 129 -11.49 8.63 13.41
N PRO A 130 -11.07 9.69 14.13
CA PRO A 130 -11.11 11.06 13.63
C PRO A 130 -10.25 11.30 12.38
N VAL A 131 -9.31 10.39 12.06
CA VAL A 131 -8.48 10.49 10.86
C VAL A 131 -9.32 10.51 9.57
N HIS A 132 -10.48 9.85 9.54
CA HIS A 132 -11.33 9.81 8.33
C HIS A 132 -11.78 11.20 7.90
N LYS A 133 -12.24 12.01 8.87
CA LYS A 133 -12.63 13.41 8.63
C LYS A 133 -11.43 14.27 8.26
N ALA A 134 -10.26 14.01 8.85
CA ALA A 134 -9.04 14.73 8.49
C ALA A 134 -8.59 14.41 7.06
N ILE A 135 -8.73 13.15 6.62
CA ILE A 135 -8.46 12.73 5.23
C ILE A 135 -9.41 13.45 4.27
N GLU A 136 -10.70 13.56 4.59
CA GLU A 136 -11.65 14.32 3.77
C GLU A 136 -11.17 15.76 3.55
N VAL A 137 -10.72 16.45 4.60
CA VAL A 137 -10.19 17.82 4.48
C VAL A 137 -8.90 17.84 3.67
N CYS A 138 -7.95 16.94 3.93
CA CYS A 138 -6.70 16.87 3.15
C CYS A 138 -6.96 16.57 1.67
N SER A 139 -7.97 15.76 1.35
CA SER A 139 -8.33 15.40 -0.02
C SER A 139 -8.85 16.58 -0.84
N GLN A 140 -9.37 17.63 -0.20
CA GLN A 140 -9.80 18.85 -0.89
C GLN A 140 -8.62 19.68 -1.42
N LEU A 141 -7.40 19.41 -0.93
CA LEU A 141 -6.18 20.13 -1.32
C LEU A 141 -5.37 19.37 -2.38
N ARG A 142 -5.81 18.17 -2.78
CA ARG A 142 -5.10 17.36 -3.77
C ARG A 142 -5.27 17.96 -5.18
N PRO A 143 -4.29 17.76 -6.09
CA PRO A 143 -4.50 18.06 -7.50
C PRO A 143 -5.74 17.35 -8.06
N THR A 144 -6.51 18.01 -8.91
CA THR A 144 -7.75 17.45 -9.49
C THR A 144 -7.51 16.42 -10.59
N VAL A 145 -6.24 16.13 -10.91
CA VAL A 145 -5.83 15.20 -11.96
C VAL A 145 -5.05 14.06 -11.32
N ASP A 146 -5.51 12.84 -11.54
CA ASP A 146 -4.81 11.64 -11.10
C ASP A 146 -3.55 11.39 -11.95
N ILE A 147 -2.51 10.81 -11.34
CA ILE A 147 -1.28 10.50 -12.07
C ILE A 147 -1.53 9.47 -13.17
N SER A 148 -1.04 9.76 -14.38
CA SER A 148 -1.00 8.79 -15.47
C SER A 148 0.38 8.16 -15.53
N VAL A 149 0.44 6.85 -15.27
CA VAL A 149 1.68 6.06 -15.33
C VAL A 149 1.56 5.01 -16.44
N PRO A 150 1.81 5.39 -17.72
CA PRO A 150 1.78 4.44 -18.83
C PRO A 150 2.91 3.40 -18.70
N PRO A 151 2.77 2.22 -19.32
CA PRO A 151 3.82 1.19 -19.28
C PRO A 151 5.18 1.67 -19.85
N GLU A 152 5.15 2.47 -20.91
CA GLU A 152 6.33 3.01 -21.62
C GLU A 152 6.73 4.41 -21.12
N THR A 153 6.54 4.68 -19.84
CA THR A 153 6.86 6.00 -19.27
C THR A 153 8.36 6.31 -19.37
N ASP A 154 8.69 7.52 -19.79
CA ASP A 154 10.07 8.00 -20.02
C ASP A 154 10.62 8.83 -18.85
N PHE A 155 9.77 9.22 -17.90
CA PHE A 155 10.12 9.99 -16.70
C PHE A 155 10.54 9.13 -15.48
N VAL A 156 10.82 7.84 -15.69
CA VAL A 156 11.32 6.93 -14.64
C VAL A 156 12.84 6.78 -14.70
N ARG A 157 13.43 6.22 -13.65
CA ARG A 157 14.87 5.94 -13.65
C ARG A 157 15.25 5.06 -14.87
N PRO A 158 16.33 5.40 -15.59
CA PRO A 158 16.85 4.52 -16.63
C PRO A 158 17.13 3.13 -16.07
N SER A 159 16.67 2.10 -16.80
CA SER A 159 16.79 0.69 -16.44
C SER A 159 18.20 0.15 -16.61
#